data_AF-A0AAD4K8E2-F1
#
_entry.id   AF-A0AAD4K8E2-F1
#
_cell.length_a   1.000
_cell.length_b   1.000
_cell.length_c   1.000
_cell.angle_alpha   90.00
_cell.angle_beta   90.00
_cell.angle_gamma   90.00
#
_symmetry.space_group_name_H-M   'P 1'
#
loop_
_entity.id
_entity.type
_entity.pdbx_description
1 polymer ?
#
loop_
_entity_poly.entity_id
_entity_poly.type
_entity_poly.pdbx_seq_one_letter_code
_entity_poly.pdbx_strand_id
1 'polypeptide(L)'
;AAPTMFRLLMRFVPLRQVGNWSPNYQCSQRLSSKTFNTPRPPKDPPDEGYHPESVDHADIEPDDLVRPQAFRKFQSPKEVLGPGAGSSKAYKNPQYFGYHRFSYVELQNQAMELRDERRTSGGVQPIMGEDDEDECPDDSIEAMQAMEAECNAALKAQAKSDQKGQLKAWGTALEKKQEEQREVRKCEAMEKDKLQARKSKTEINEILNKGAKQIVEKCMDKIEKEECKENVIKKTLAQLETECKKMGEQAATSGGKGKDAESKKQAGGAKAEAKDANKSKEEKKD
;
A
#
# COMPACT_ATOMS: atom_id res chain seq x y z
N ALA A 1 -68.80 -2.39 -87.74
CA ALA A 1 -68.81 -1.21 -86.85
C ALA A 1 -69.94 -1.37 -85.84
N ALA A 2 -69.58 -1.65 -84.58
CA ALA A 2 -70.34 -1.39 -83.35
C ALA A 2 -69.52 -1.98 -82.17
N PRO A 3 -68.80 -1.17 -81.38
CA PRO A 3 -68.07 -1.67 -80.22
C PRO A 3 -69.01 -1.72 -79.01
N THR A 4 -69.17 -2.90 -78.40
CA THR A 4 -69.95 -3.07 -77.18
C THR A 4 -69.05 -2.87 -75.96
N MET A 5 -69.45 -1.90 -75.15
CA MET A 5 -68.71 -1.25 -74.08
C MET A 5 -68.30 -2.17 -72.91
N PHE A 6 -67.04 -2.02 -72.48
CA PHE A 6 -66.55 -2.41 -71.16
C PHE A 6 -67.23 -1.54 -70.09
N ARG A 7 -68.04 -2.16 -69.21
CA ARG A 7 -68.56 -1.51 -67.99
C ARG A 7 -67.52 -1.59 -66.88
N LEU A 8 -66.82 -0.49 -66.64
CA LEU A 8 -65.98 -0.28 -65.46
C LEU A 8 -66.89 0.07 -64.26
N LEU A 9 -67.08 -0.85 -63.32
CA LEU A 9 -67.71 -0.55 -62.04
C LEU A 9 -66.73 0.24 -61.16
N MET A 10 -66.81 1.56 -61.19
CA MET A 10 -66.19 2.42 -60.18
C MET A 10 -66.99 2.29 -58.87
N ARG A 11 -66.40 1.63 -57.87
CA ARG A 11 -66.90 1.66 -56.49
C ARG A 11 -66.64 3.04 -55.89
N PHE A 12 -67.73 3.77 -55.65
CA PHE A 12 -67.75 4.99 -54.86
C PHE A 12 -67.30 4.69 -53.42
N VAL A 13 -66.18 5.26 -53.00
CA VAL A 13 -65.78 5.33 -51.58
C VAL A 13 -66.34 6.65 -51.04
N PRO A 14 -67.24 6.65 -50.03
CA PRO A 14 -67.74 7.88 -49.47
C PRO A 14 -66.62 8.59 -48.67
N LEU A 15 -66.33 9.83 -49.07
CA LEU A 15 -65.52 10.80 -48.33
C LEU A 15 -66.11 10.98 -46.92
N ARG A 16 -65.33 10.64 -45.89
CA ARG A 16 -65.64 11.03 -44.50
C ARG A 16 -65.55 12.55 -44.40
N GLN A 17 -66.66 13.15 -43.97
CA GLN A 17 -66.76 14.55 -43.58
C GLN A 17 -65.72 14.86 -42.49
N VAL A 18 -64.85 15.80 -42.80
CA VAL A 18 -63.95 16.47 -41.86
C VAL A 18 -64.83 17.31 -40.93
N GLY A 19 -64.77 17.05 -39.63
CA GLY A 19 -65.52 17.78 -38.63
C GLY A 19 -65.12 19.25 -38.61
N ASN A 20 -66.14 20.12 -38.55
CA ASN A 20 -66.02 21.57 -38.40
C ASN A 20 -65.15 21.94 -37.19
N TRP A 21 -63.99 22.53 -37.45
CA TRP A 21 -63.25 23.29 -36.45
C TRP A 21 -63.85 24.70 -36.41
N SER A 22 -64.59 25.03 -35.36
CA SER A 22 -64.97 26.41 -35.06
C SER A 22 -63.78 27.14 -34.42
N PRO A 23 -63.32 28.30 -34.96
CA PRO A 23 -62.33 29.12 -34.30
C PRO A 23 -63.08 30.12 -33.41
N ASN A 24 -63.26 29.78 -32.13
CA ASN A 24 -63.76 30.74 -31.14
C ASN A 24 -62.66 30.98 -30.10
N TYR A 25 -61.61 31.69 -30.52
CA TYR A 25 -60.59 32.23 -29.62
C TYR A 25 -61.11 33.56 -29.06
N GLN A 26 -61.87 33.49 -27.95
CA GLN A 26 -61.92 34.61 -27.01
C GLN A 26 -60.75 34.45 -26.04
N CYS A 27 -59.61 35.03 -26.43
CA CYS A 27 -58.45 35.18 -25.58
C CYS A 27 -58.71 36.34 -24.61
N SER A 28 -59.30 36.04 -23.45
CA SER A 28 -59.20 36.90 -22.27
C SER A 28 -59.23 36.06 -21.00
N GLN A 29 -58.32 35.09 -20.90
CA GLN A 29 -57.97 34.53 -19.60
C GLN A 29 -56.71 35.25 -19.12
N ARG A 30 -56.89 36.02 -18.05
CA ARG A 30 -55.83 36.63 -17.26
C ARG A 30 -54.71 35.62 -17.07
N LEU A 31 -53.52 35.91 -17.58
CA LEU A 31 -52.32 35.14 -17.31
C LEU A 31 -52.08 35.18 -15.80
N SER A 32 -52.48 34.11 -15.12
CA SER A 32 -52.16 33.89 -13.71
C SER A 32 -50.64 33.78 -13.62
N SER A 33 -50.00 34.56 -12.74
CA SER A 33 -48.57 34.49 -12.44
C SER A 33 -48.17 33.23 -11.65
N LYS A 34 -49.08 32.26 -11.49
CA LYS A 34 -48.74 30.95 -10.94
C LYS A 34 -48.04 30.15 -12.02
N THR A 35 -46.76 29.87 -11.82
CA THR A 35 -46.08 28.81 -12.57
C THR A 35 -46.93 27.56 -12.41
N PHE A 36 -47.44 27.04 -13.53
CA PHE A 36 -48.25 25.82 -13.55
C PHE A 36 -47.31 24.66 -13.27
N ASN A 37 -46.98 24.47 -11.99
CA ASN A 37 -46.17 23.36 -11.55
C ASN A 37 -47.09 22.14 -11.55
N THR A 38 -47.27 21.54 -12.72
CA THR A 38 -47.89 20.21 -12.82
C THR A 38 -47.18 19.31 -11.80
N PRO A 39 -47.91 18.61 -10.92
CA PRO A 39 -47.27 17.69 -9.99
C PRO A 39 -46.38 16.75 -10.78
N ARG A 40 -45.13 16.67 -10.35
CA ARG A 40 -44.10 15.86 -10.99
C ARG A 40 -44.64 14.44 -11.20
N PRO A 41 -44.57 13.87 -12.41
CA PRO A 41 -44.95 12.49 -12.63
C PRO A 41 -44.28 11.61 -11.57
N PRO A 42 -45.02 10.76 -10.84
CA PRO A 42 -44.47 9.98 -9.73
C PRO A 42 -43.28 9.09 -10.12
N LYS A 43 -43.15 8.83 -11.43
CA LYS A 43 -42.16 7.96 -12.04
C LYS A 43 -40.96 8.70 -12.64
N ASP A 44 -40.94 10.03 -12.64
CA ASP A 44 -39.78 10.77 -13.14
C ASP A 44 -38.61 10.68 -12.15
N PRO A 45 -37.35 10.66 -12.61
CA PRO A 45 -36.16 10.60 -11.76
C PRO A 45 -35.72 11.97 -11.24
N PRO A 46 -35.29 12.13 -9.97
CA PRO A 46 -35.09 13.43 -9.32
C PRO A 46 -34.26 14.41 -10.16
N ASP A 47 -34.58 15.70 -10.08
CA ASP A 47 -34.01 16.72 -10.96
C ASP A 47 -32.49 16.92 -10.73
N GLU A 48 -32.00 16.60 -9.52
CA GLU A 48 -30.58 16.65 -9.17
C GLU A 48 -30.10 15.26 -8.69
N GLY A 49 -28.89 14.86 -9.12
CA GLY A 49 -28.19 13.67 -8.62
C GLY A 49 -28.70 12.33 -9.14
N TYR A 50 -29.48 12.31 -10.22
CA TYR A 50 -29.90 11.06 -10.85
C TYR A 50 -28.84 10.50 -11.79
N HIS A 51 -28.00 9.60 -11.27
CA HIS A 51 -26.97 8.90 -12.05
C HIS A 51 -27.02 7.40 -11.77
N PRO A 52 -28.03 6.66 -12.29
CA PRO A 52 -28.04 5.21 -12.19
C PRO A 52 -26.85 4.60 -12.94
N GLU A 53 -26.21 3.60 -12.33
CA GLU A 53 -25.13 2.82 -12.95
C GLU A 53 -25.67 1.74 -13.91
N SER A 54 -26.90 1.25 -13.66
CA SER A 54 -27.54 0.17 -14.42
C SER A 54 -29.06 0.34 -14.50
N VAL A 55 -29.68 -0.39 -15.43
CA VAL A 55 -31.13 -0.48 -15.57
C VAL A 55 -31.62 -1.76 -14.88
N ASP A 56 -32.27 -1.61 -13.73
CA ASP A 56 -32.71 -2.74 -12.90
C ASP A 56 -34.09 -3.27 -13.33
N HIS A 57 -34.18 -3.85 -14.54
CA HIS A 57 -35.42 -4.44 -15.05
C HIS A 57 -35.19 -5.70 -15.89
N ALA A 58 -35.90 -6.80 -15.60
CA ALA A 58 -35.66 -8.10 -16.25
C ALA A 58 -35.99 -8.12 -17.75
N ASP A 59 -37.00 -7.36 -18.17
CA ASP A 59 -37.40 -7.26 -19.58
C ASP A 59 -36.66 -6.16 -20.37
N ILE A 60 -35.81 -5.34 -19.74
CA ILE A 60 -35.06 -4.26 -20.42
C ILE A 60 -33.57 -4.57 -20.32
N GLU A 61 -32.97 -4.83 -21.47
CA GLU A 61 -31.52 -4.84 -21.64
C GLU A 61 -31.16 -3.56 -22.41
N PRO A 62 -30.58 -2.55 -21.74
CA PRO A 62 -30.11 -1.36 -22.43
C PRO A 62 -28.91 -1.72 -23.32
N ASP A 63 -28.87 -1.14 -24.52
CA ASP A 63 -27.70 -1.21 -25.39
C ASP A 63 -26.53 -0.46 -24.73
N ASP A 64 -25.30 -0.86 -25.01
CA ASP A 64 -24.08 -0.21 -24.51
C ASP A 64 -24.02 1.27 -24.93
N LEU A 65 -24.66 1.58 -26.06
CA LEU A 65 -24.79 2.94 -26.60
C LEU A 65 -25.85 3.79 -25.91
N VAL A 66 -26.62 3.26 -24.95
CA VAL A 66 -27.68 4.01 -24.27
C VAL A 66 -27.37 4.10 -22.77
N ARG A 67 -27.18 5.32 -22.28
CA ARG A 67 -26.94 5.54 -20.85
C ARG A 67 -28.14 5.08 -20.00
N PRO A 68 -27.90 4.40 -18.86
CA PRO A 68 -28.95 4.05 -17.90
C PRO A 68 -29.76 5.26 -17.41
N GLN A 69 -29.17 6.45 -17.40
CA GLN A 69 -29.80 7.73 -17.05
C GLN A 69 -31.02 8.06 -17.91
N ALA A 70 -31.10 7.54 -19.13
CA ALA A 70 -32.27 7.72 -19.99
C ALA A 70 -33.49 6.93 -19.49
N PHE A 71 -33.33 5.98 -18.59
CA PHE A 71 -34.45 5.20 -18.04
C PHE A 71 -34.84 5.74 -16.67
N ARG A 72 -36.11 5.58 -16.32
CA ARG A 72 -36.63 5.93 -15.00
C ARG A 72 -36.22 4.91 -13.95
N LYS A 73 -36.39 5.28 -12.68
CA LYS A 73 -36.31 4.32 -11.58
C LYS A 73 -37.48 3.34 -11.65
N PHE A 74 -37.18 2.04 -11.68
CA PHE A 74 -38.16 0.97 -11.56
C PHE A 74 -38.43 0.66 -10.09
N GLN A 75 -39.66 0.26 -9.76
CA GLN A 75 -40.00 -0.13 -8.39
C GLN A 75 -39.48 -1.51 -8.04
N SER A 76 -39.36 -2.39 -9.04
CA SER A 76 -38.80 -3.72 -8.92
C SER A 76 -38.33 -4.23 -10.28
N PRO A 77 -37.43 -5.23 -10.32
CA PRO A 77 -37.01 -5.87 -11.58
C PRO A 77 -38.14 -6.58 -12.35
N LYS A 78 -39.29 -6.80 -11.69
CA LYS A 78 -40.48 -7.47 -12.25
C LYS A 78 -41.65 -6.50 -12.44
N GLU A 79 -41.38 -5.19 -12.49
CA GLU A 79 -42.43 -4.20 -12.75
C GLU A 79 -43.14 -4.52 -14.07
N VAL A 80 -44.46 -4.46 -14.10
CA VAL A 80 -45.20 -4.71 -15.35
C VAL A 80 -45.07 -3.47 -16.23
N LEU A 81 -44.23 -3.57 -17.25
CA LEU A 81 -44.08 -2.56 -18.29
C LEU A 81 -45.27 -2.66 -19.26
N GLY A 82 -46.29 -1.85 -19.05
CA GLY A 82 -47.45 -1.74 -19.94
C GLY A 82 -48.19 -3.07 -20.24
N PRO A 83 -49.19 -3.03 -21.13
CA PRO A 83 -49.95 -4.23 -21.50
C PRO A 83 -49.12 -5.13 -22.41
N GLY A 84 -48.61 -6.23 -21.85
CA GLY A 84 -47.90 -7.25 -22.63
C GLY A 84 -46.54 -6.81 -23.19
N ALA A 85 -45.88 -5.81 -22.61
CA ALA A 85 -44.51 -5.46 -22.99
C ALA A 85 -43.49 -6.39 -22.34
N GLY A 86 -42.52 -6.82 -23.15
CA GLY A 86 -41.37 -7.59 -22.71
C GLY A 86 -40.69 -8.25 -23.90
N SER A 87 -39.42 -8.58 -23.74
CA SER A 87 -38.62 -9.25 -24.78
C SER A 87 -39.28 -10.55 -25.26
N SER A 88 -39.86 -11.32 -24.34
CA SER A 88 -40.57 -12.57 -24.60
C SER A 88 -42.09 -12.41 -24.82
N LYS A 89 -42.66 -11.20 -24.70
CA LYS A 89 -44.11 -10.97 -24.79
C LYS A 89 -44.55 -10.50 -26.18
N ALA A 90 -45.84 -10.22 -26.36
CA ALA A 90 -46.41 -9.80 -27.64
C ALA A 90 -45.92 -8.41 -28.08
N TYR A 91 -45.79 -7.47 -27.15
CA TYR A 91 -45.24 -6.16 -27.43
C TYR A 91 -43.73 -6.15 -27.12
N LYS A 92 -42.91 -6.01 -28.17
CA LYS A 92 -41.46 -6.22 -28.11
C LYS A 92 -40.64 -5.00 -27.66
N ASN A 93 -41.28 -3.87 -27.36
CA ASN A 93 -40.61 -2.63 -26.97
C ASN A 93 -40.90 -2.26 -25.50
N PRO A 94 -40.33 -2.98 -24.52
CA PRO A 94 -40.46 -2.62 -23.10
C PRO A 94 -39.78 -1.28 -22.76
N GLN A 95 -38.76 -0.88 -23.52
CA GLN A 95 -37.99 0.36 -23.31
C GLN A 95 -38.89 1.60 -23.35
N TYR A 96 -39.91 1.61 -24.22
CA TYR A 96 -40.87 2.70 -24.31
C TYR A 96 -41.51 3.08 -22.96
N PHE A 97 -41.81 2.08 -22.11
CA PHE A 97 -42.39 2.29 -20.77
C PHE A 97 -41.37 2.59 -19.67
N GLY A 98 -40.08 2.49 -20.02
CA GLY A 98 -38.94 2.81 -19.17
C GLY A 98 -38.48 4.25 -19.28
N TYR A 99 -38.87 4.99 -20.34
CA TYR A 99 -38.50 6.39 -20.47
C TYR A 99 -39.24 7.31 -19.50
N HIS A 100 -38.59 8.40 -19.11
CA HIS A 100 -39.11 9.52 -18.35
C HIS A 100 -39.08 10.80 -19.20
N ARG A 101 -39.59 11.91 -18.65
CA ARG A 101 -39.68 13.17 -19.37
C ARG A 101 -38.35 13.73 -19.90
N PHE A 102 -37.24 13.42 -19.22
CA PHE A 102 -35.91 13.93 -19.59
C PHE A 102 -35.09 12.96 -20.44
N SER A 103 -35.61 11.75 -20.72
CA SER A 103 -34.89 10.75 -21.52
C SER A 103 -34.42 11.27 -22.87
N TYR A 104 -35.23 12.11 -23.52
CA TYR A 104 -34.84 12.73 -24.78
C TYR A 104 -33.58 13.60 -24.65
N VAL A 105 -33.52 14.41 -23.59
CA VAL A 105 -32.38 15.31 -23.34
C VAL A 105 -31.13 14.49 -23.01
N GLU A 106 -31.28 13.44 -22.20
CA GLU A 106 -30.17 12.52 -21.89
C GLU A 106 -29.59 11.86 -23.14
N LEU A 107 -30.46 11.33 -24.02
CA LEU A 107 -30.05 10.72 -25.27
C LEU A 107 -29.44 11.74 -26.25
N GLN A 108 -29.99 12.95 -26.29
CA GLN A 108 -29.45 14.03 -27.12
C GLN A 108 -28.04 14.44 -26.66
N ASN A 109 -27.85 14.61 -25.35
CA ASN A 109 -26.54 14.93 -24.77
C ASN A 109 -25.54 13.82 -25.07
N GLN A 110 -25.92 12.56 -24.86
CA GLN A 110 -25.07 11.43 -25.19
C GLN A 110 -24.68 11.39 -26.68
N ALA A 111 -25.63 11.66 -27.58
CA ALA A 111 -25.34 11.71 -29.02
C ALA A 111 -24.40 12.86 -29.40
N MET A 112 -24.51 14.01 -28.74
CA MET A 112 -23.60 15.15 -28.93
C MET A 112 -22.19 14.81 -28.43
N GLU A 113 -22.08 14.19 -27.26
CA GLU A 113 -20.79 13.75 -26.71
C GLU A 113 -20.09 12.76 -27.65
N LEU A 114 -20.80 11.71 -28.13
CA LEU A 114 -20.25 10.75 -29.10
C LEU A 114 -19.83 11.40 -30.42
N ARG A 115 -20.57 12.43 -30.87
CA ARG A 115 -20.24 13.20 -32.08
C ARG A 115 -18.97 14.03 -31.88
N ASP A 116 -18.83 14.65 -30.71
CA ASP A 116 -17.71 15.53 -30.41
C ASP A 116 -16.43 14.73 -30.06
N GLU A 117 -16.56 13.57 -29.42
CA GLU A 117 -15.50 12.56 -29.30
C GLU A 117 -14.95 12.17 -30.68
N ARG A 118 -15.82 11.90 -31.65
CA ARG A 118 -15.39 11.60 -33.03
C ARG A 118 -14.62 12.76 -33.67
N ARG A 119 -15.00 14.01 -33.41
CA ARG A 119 -14.28 15.19 -33.96
C ARG A 119 -12.92 15.38 -33.31
N THR A 120 -12.85 15.23 -32.00
CA THR A 120 -11.61 15.37 -31.23
C THR A 120 -10.64 14.22 -31.47
N SER A 121 -11.13 13.02 -31.81
CA SER A 121 -10.32 11.86 -32.17
C SER A 121 -9.88 11.83 -33.65
N GLY A 122 -10.02 12.93 -34.39
CA GLY A 122 -9.57 13.04 -35.79
C GLY A 122 -10.52 12.44 -36.84
N GLY A 123 -11.80 12.26 -36.52
CA GLY A 123 -12.80 11.72 -37.44
C GLY A 123 -13.13 12.68 -38.59
N VAL A 124 -12.57 12.39 -39.77
CA VAL A 124 -12.92 13.02 -41.05
C VAL A 124 -14.42 12.85 -41.29
N GLN A 125 -15.15 13.97 -41.37
CA GLN A 125 -16.51 13.96 -41.92
C GLN A 125 -16.38 13.69 -43.43
N PRO A 126 -17.24 12.87 -44.06
CA PRO A 126 -17.35 12.88 -45.50
C PRO A 126 -17.83 14.28 -45.89
N ILE A 127 -16.94 15.07 -46.50
CA ILE A 127 -17.29 16.30 -47.19
C ILE A 127 -18.29 15.87 -48.26
N MET A 128 -19.57 16.18 -48.04
CA MET A 128 -20.54 16.09 -49.12
C MET A 128 -20.09 17.12 -50.15
N GLY A 129 -19.71 16.64 -51.34
CA GLY A 129 -19.07 17.43 -52.37
C GLY A 129 -19.87 18.69 -52.70
N GLU A 130 -19.31 19.83 -52.35
CA GLU A 130 -19.51 21.08 -53.08
C GLU A 130 -18.37 21.16 -54.08
N ASP A 131 -18.77 21.01 -55.34
CA ASP A 131 -17.96 21.14 -56.54
C ASP A 131 -17.86 22.65 -56.83
N ASP A 132 -16.92 23.32 -56.18
CA ASP A 132 -16.52 24.69 -56.52
C ASP A 132 -15.03 24.66 -56.87
N GLU A 133 -14.76 24.55 -58.18
CA GLU A 133 -13.46 24.87 -58.76
C GLU A 133 -13.22 26.37 -58.59
N ASP A 134 -12.51 26.75 -57.54
CA ASP A 134 -11.83 28.05 -57.45
C ASP A 134 -10.32 27.82 -57.36
N GLU A 135 -9.60 28.26 -58.38
CA GLU A 135 -8.13 28.34 -58.43
C GLU A 135 -7.63 29.21 -57.27
N CYS A 136 -7.22 28.59 -56.16
CA CYS A 136 -6.56 29.29 -55.07
C CYS A 136 -5.13 29.69 -55.48
N PRO A 137 -4.72 30.96 -55.29
CA PRO A 137 -3.37 31.43 -55.59
C PRO A 137 -2.32 30.73 -54.71
N ASP A 138 -1.16 30.40 -55.30
CA ASP A 138 -0.03 29.65 -54.72
C ASP A 138 0.45 30.14 -53.34
N ASP A 139 0.16 31.39 -52.96
CA ASP A 139 0.44 31.97 -51.64
C ASP A 139 -0.19 31.18 -50.48
N SER A 140 -1.30 30.46 -50.73
CA SER A 140 -1.96 29.63 -49.71
C SER A 140 -1.21 28.33 -49.40
N ILE A 141 -0.41 27.80 -50.33
CA ILE A 141 0.32 26.54 -50.15
C ILE A 141 1.59 26.79 -49.35
N GLU A 142 2.32 27.86 -49.65
CA GLU A 142 3.52 28.24 -48.90
C GLU A 142 3.20 28.58 -47.43
N ALA A 143 2.08 29.28 -47.18
CA ALA A 143 1.63 29.57 -45.82
C ALA A 143 1.29 28.29 -45.02
N MET A 144 0.70 27.29 -45.68
CA MET A 144 0.39 26.00 -45.07
C MET A 144 1.67 25.21 -44.75
N GLN A 145 2.62 25.17 -45.68
CA GLN A 145 3.92 24.52 -45.47
C GLN A 145 4.74 25.18 -44.36
N ALA A 146 4.65 26.51 -44.21
CA ALA A 146 5.28 27.24 -43.11
C ALA A 146 4.69 26.83 -41.75
N MET A 147 3.36 26.75 -41.64
CA MET A 147 2.70 26.26 -40.41
C MET A 147 3.02 24.78 -40.11
N GLU A 148 3.11 23.94 -41.14
CA GLU A 148 3.53 22.54 -40.97
C GLU A 148 4.98 22.44 -40.47
N ALA A 149 5.88 23.28 -40.98
CA ALA A 149 7.26 23.33 -40.54
C ALA A 149 7.38 23.77 -39.07
N GLU A 150 6.59 24.76 -38.65
CA GLU A 150 6.52 25.22 -37.26
C GLU A 150 5.96 24.13 -36.32
N CYS A 151 4.88 23.44 -36.73
CA CYS A 151 4.32 22.32 -35.97
C CYS A 151 5.33 21.17 -35.83
N ASN A 152 5.99 20.80 -36.92
CA ASN A 152 7.04 19.78 -36.92
C ASN A 152 8.24 20.17 -36.04
N ALA A 153 8.60 21.45 -36.01
CA ALA A 153 9.65 21.95 -35.12
C ALA A 153 9.24 21.85 -33.65
N ALA A 154 7.99 22.18 -33.31
CA ALA A 154 7.43 22.04 -31.97
C ALA A 154 7.42 20.57 -31.50
N LEU A 155 6.95 19.65 -32.35
CA LEU A 155 6.95 18.21 -32.06
C LEU A 155 8.37 17.67 -31.80
N LYS A 156 9.35 18.09 -32.61
CA LYS A 156 10.76 17.71 -32.41
C LYS A 156 11.33 18.27 -31.11
N ALA A 157 10.96 19.50 -30.73
CA ALA A 157 11.39 20.12 -29.48
C ALA A 157 10.81 19.38 -28.27
N GLN A 158 9.52 19.02 -28.32
CA GLN A 158 8.85 18.25 -27.28
C GLN A 158 9.49 16.86 -27.12
N ALA A 159 9.70 16.13 -28.22
CA ALA A 159 10.36 14.82 -28.19
C ALA A 159 11.76 14.87 -27.55
N LYS A 160 12.54 15.93 -27.82
CA LYS A 160 13.85 16.16 -27.18
C LYS A 160 13.72 16.46 -25.68
N SER A 161 12.72 17.23 -25.29
CA SER A 161 12.44 17.52 -23.87
C SER A 161 12.08 16.24 -23.12
N ASP A 162 11.23 15.40 -23.71
CA ASP A 162 10.80 14.13 -23.11
C ASP A 162 11.96 13.15 -22.99
N GLN A 163 12.80 13.00 -24.04
CA GLN A 163 14.02 12.19 -23.97
C GLN A 163 14.98 12.69 -22.89
N LYS A 164 15.16 14.02 -22.76
CA LYS A 164 16.00 14.62 -21.71
C LYS A 164 15.42 14.37 -20.32
N GLY A 165 14.10 14.43 -20.17
CA GLY A 165 13.38 14.08 -18.94
C GLY A 165 13.59 12.62 -18.54
N GLN A 166 13.44 11.69 -19.49
CA GLN A 166 13.68 10.26 -19.27
C GLN A 166 15.13 9.97 -18.89
N LEU A 167 16.12 10.58 -19.58
CA LEU A 167 17.54 10.41 -19.25
C LEU A 167 17.86 10.92 -17.84
N LYS A 168 17.29 12.07 -17.44
CA LYS A 168 17.47 12.59 -16.08
C LYS A 168 16.84 11.67 -15.03
N ALA A 169 15.62 11.18 -15.26
CA ALA A 169 14.95 10.26 -14.35
C ALA A 169 15.70 8.92 -14.23
N TRP A 170 16.25 8.43 -15.34
CA TRP A 170 17.09 7.23 -15.33
C TRP A 170 18.39 7.45 -14.56
N GLY A 171 19.04 8.61 -14.74
CA GLY A 171 20.24 9.00 -14.00
C GLY A 171 20.01 9.05 -12.49
N THR A 172 18.95 9.72 -12.03
CA THR A 172 18.61 9.80 -10.60
C THR A 172 18.23 8.45 -10.01
N ALA A 173 17.50 7.62 -10.75
CA ALA A 173 17.17 6.26 -10.32
C ALA A 173 18.41 5.36 -10.20
N LEU A 174 19.37 5.51 -11.11
CA LEU A 174 20.63 4.76 -11.06
C LEU A 174 21.49 5.19 -9.87
N GLU A 175 21.58 6.48 -9.60
CA GLU A 175 22.32 7.02 -8.45
C GLU A 175 21.72 6.54 -7.13
N LYS A 176 20.38 6.57 -7.00
CA LYS A 176 19.67 6.02 -5.84
C LYS A 176 19.97 4.53 -5.62
N LYS A 177 19.96 3.71 -6.68
CA LYS A 177 20.35 2.30 -6.58
C LYS A 177 21.80 2.10 -6.14
N GLN A 178 22.73 2.95 -6.59
CA GLN A 178 24.12 2.88 -6.15
C GLN A 178 24.29 3.29 -4.68
N GLU A 179 23.50 4.24 -4.19
CA GLU A 179 23.49 4.63 -2.78
C GLU A 179 22.92 3.52 -1.89
N GLU A 180 21.77 2.93 -2.26
CA GLU A 180 21.19 1.78 -1.57
C GLU A 180 22.19 0.61 -1.48
N GLN A 181 22.90 0.29 -2.57
CA GLN A 181 23.96 -0.73 -2.52
C GLN A 181 25.12 -0.36 -1.60
N ARG A 182 25.52 0.91 -1.54
CA ARG A 182 26.57 1.37 -0.61
C ARG A 182 26.12 1.23 0.84
N GLU A 183 24.86 1.53 1.14
CA GLU A 183 24.31 1.34 2.49
C GLU A 183 24.23 -0.13 2.89
N VAL A 184 23.77 -1.01 1.99
CA VAL A 184 23.74 -2.46 2.22
C VAL A 184 25.15 -2.98 2.54
N ARG A 185 26.16 -2.59 1.77
CA ARG A 185 27.55 -2.99 2.03
C ARG A 185 28.07 -2.52 3.39
N LYS A 186 27.71 -1.30 3.81
CA LYS A 186 28.06 -0.79 5.16
C LYS A 186 27.39 -1.60 6.26
N CYS A 187 26.11 -1.91 6.10
CA CYS A 187 25.37 -2.74 7.05
C CYS A 187 25.95 -4.15 7.16
N GLU A 188 26.26 -4.80 6.04
CA GLU A 188 26.90 -6.12 6.01
C GLU A 188 28.29 -6.12 6.67
N ALA A 189 29.09 -5.07 6.45
CA ALA A 189 30.40 -4.93 7.11
C ALA A 189 30.24 -4.82 8.63
N MET A 190 29.35 -3.96 9.11
CA MET A 190 29.08 -3.83 10.55
C MET A 190 28.56 -5.13 11.18
N GLU A 191 27.76 -5.91 10.44
CA GLU A 191 27.28 -7.20 10.93
C GLU A 191 28.41 -8.24 11.04
N LYS A 192 29.31 -8.29 10.03
CA LYS A 192 30.50 -9.15 10.06
C LYS A 192 31.41 -8.81 11.25
N ASP A 193 31.64 -7.52 11.49
CA ASP A 193 32.45 -7.07 12.63
C ASP A 193 31.80 -7.44 13.97
N LYS A 194 30.48 -7.26 14.10
CA LYS A 194 29.72 -7.69 15.30
C LYS A 194 29.82 -9.19 15.53
N LEU A 195 29.74 -10.00 14.46
CA LEU A 195 29.85 -11.45 14.55
C LEU A 195 31.27 -11.87 14.97
N GLN A 196 32.30 -11.24 14.42
CA GLN A 196 33.69 -11.51 14.79
C GLN A 196 33.96 -11.12 16.26
N ALA A 197 33.42 -9.99 16.72
CA ALA A 197 33.49 -9.58 18.11
C ALA A 197 32.74 -10.53 19.07
N ARG A 198 31.64 -11.15 18.61
CA ARG A 198 30.95 -12.20 19.39
C ARG A 198 31.79 -13.46 19.49
N LYS A 199 32.42 -13.90 18.39
CA LYS A 199 33.30 -15.08 18.37
C LYS A 199 34.51 -14.92 19.30
N SER A 200 35.18 -13.77 19.26
CA SER A 200 36.32 -13.51 20.15
C SER A 200 35.89 -13.43 21.62
N LYS A 201 34.72 -12.86 21.92
CA LYS A 201 34.15 -12.89 23.29
C LYS A 201 33.87 -14.31 23.79
N THR A 202 33.33 -15.19 22.94
CA THR A 202 33.09 -16.59 23.34
C THR A 202 34.39 -17.35 23.57
N GLU A 203 35.41 -17.12 22.73
CA GLU A 203 36.74 -17.74 22.90
C GLU A 203 37.42 -17.27 24.20
N ILE A 204 37.39 -15.96 24.49
CA ILE A 204 37.94 -15.40 25.74
C ILE A 204 37.23 -16.02 26.96
N ASN A 205 35.90 -16.11 26.93
CA ASN A 205 35.13 -16.74 28.01
C ASN A 205 35.48 -18.22 28.19
N GLU A 206 35.73 -18.94 27.11
CA GLU A 206 36.13 -20.34 27.19
C GLU A 206 37.52 -20.51 27.82
N ILE A 207 38.47 -19.63 27.47
CA ILE A 207 39.81 -19.59 28.07
C ILE A 207 39.71 -19.26 29.56
N LEU A 208 38.93 -18.24 29.95
CA LEU A 208 38.71 -17.86 31.35
C LEU A 208 38.11 -19.02 32.15
N ASN A 209 37.11 -19.71 31.61
CA ASN A 209 36.50 -20.87 32.26
C ASN A 209 37.48 -22.03 32.44
N LYS A 210 38.31 -22.33 31.43
CA LYS A 210 39.38 -23.35 31.55
C LYS A 210 40.41 -22.95 32.61
N GLY A 211 40.82 -21.68 32.64
CA GLY A 211 41.73 -21.14 33.65
C GLY A 211 41.16 -21.24 35.07
N ALA A 212 39.89 -20.85 35.25
CA ALA A 212 39.21 -20.94 36.53
C ALA A 212 39.11 -22.39 37.03
N LYS A 213 38.78 -23.34 36.15
CA LYS A 213 38.75 -24.77 36.50
C LYS A 213 40.10 -25.29 36.98
N GLN A 214 41.19 -24.97 36.28
CA GLN A 214 42.54 -25.35 36.72
C GLN A 214 42.94 -24.72 38.06
N ILE A 215 42.53 -23.48 38.32
CA ILE A 215 42.79 -22.82 39.60
C ILE A 215 42.04 -23.53 40.72
N VAL A 216 40.76 -23.84 40.52
CA VAL A 216 39.95 -24.58 41.50
C VAL A 216 40.56 -25.95 41.78
N GLU A 217 40.95 -26.70 40.74
CA GLU A 217 41.59 -28.01 40.87
C GLU A 217 42.89 -27.92 41.69
N LYS A 218 43.79 -26.99 41.35
CA LYS A 218 45.03 -26.75 42.12
C LYS A 218 44.77 -26.32 43.56
N CYS A 219 43.67 -25.63 43.85
CA CYS A 219 43.30 -25.26 45.21
C CYS A 219 42.77 -26.46 46.00
N MET A 220 41.93 -27.30 45.39
CA MET A 220 41.43 -28.53 46.01
C MET A 220 42.59 -29.48 46.35
N ASP A 221 43.53 -29.71 45.42
CA ASP A 221 44.73 -30.53 45.66
C ASP A 221 45.58 -30.03 46.83
N LYS A 222 45.65 -28.71 47.03
CA LYS A 222 46.38 -28.11 48.15
C LYS A 222 45.63 -28.32 49.47
N ILE A 223 44.30 -28.18 49.47
CA ILE A 223 43.47 -28.43 50.65
C ILE A 223 43.62 -29.90 51.08
N GLU A 224 43.51 -30.84 50.16
CA GLU A 224 43.68 -32.28 50.47
C GLU A 224 45.07 -32.60 51.04
N LYS A 225 46.12 -31.94 50.53
CA LYS A 225 47.49 -32.08 51.06
C LYS A 225 47.62 -31.51 52.47
N GLU A 226 47.00 -30.38 52.76
CA GLU A 226 47.00 -29.79 54.11
C GLU A 226 46.17 -30.65 55.09
N GLU A 227 45.01 -31.16 54.68
CA GLU A 227 44.23 -32.12 55.49
C GLU A 227 45.00 -33.41 55.78
N CYS A 228 45.77 -33.91 54.80
CA CYS A 228 46.64 -35.07 54.99
C CYS A 228 47.74 -34.78 56.02
N LYS A 229 48.39 -33.60 55.94
CA LYS A 229 49.37 -33.16 56.96
C LYS A 229 48.73 -33.03 58.34
N GLU A 230 47.55 -32.44 58.42
CA GLU A 230 46.83 -32.27 59.68
C GLU A 230 46.46 -33.62 60.31
N ASN A 231 46.03 -34.59 59.50
CA ASN A 231 45.74 -35.94 59.95
C ASN A 231 46.99 -36.69 60.42
N VAL A 232 48.15 -36.47 59.79
CA VAL A 232 49.44 -36.99 60.25
C VAL A 232 49.80 -36.38 61.62
N ILE A 233 49.65 -35.07 61.79
CA ILE A 233 49.91 -34.38 63.06
C ILE A 233 48.96 -34.89 64.17
N LYS A 234 47.67 -35.08 63.86
CA LYS A 234 46.70 -35.65 64.82
C LYS A 234 47.10 -37.06 65.25
N LYS A 235 47.57 -37.90 64.31
CA LYS A 235 48.06 -39.26 64.62
C LYS A 235 49.31 -39.26 65.49
N THR A 236 50.28 -38.39 65.22
CA THR A 236 51.50 -38.30 66.03
C THR A 236 51.24 -37.76 67.42
N LEU A 237 50.34 -36.76 67.57
CA LEU A 237 49.91 -36.28 68.89
C LEU A 237 49.21 -37.38 69.69
N ALA A 238 48.32 -38.16 69.08
CA ALA A 238 47.68 -39.29 69.75
C ALA A 238 48.69 -40.36 70.19
N GLN A 239 49.72 -40.64 69.37
CA GLN A 239 50.81 -41.56 69.74
C GLN A 239 51.60 -41.03 70.94
N LEU A 240 52.01 -39.76 70.91
CA LEU A 240 52.73 -39.12 72.02
C LEU A 240 51.89 -39.08 73.30
N GLU A 241 50.58 -38.85 73.23
CA GLU A 241 49.70 -38.94 74.40
C GLU A 241 49.66 -40.36 74.99
N THR A 242 49.63 -41.39 74.14
CA THR A 242 49.69 -42.78 74.62
C THR A 242 51.05 -43.13 75.21
N GLU A 243 52.14 -42.61 74.67
CA GLU A 243 53.50 -42.79 75.22
C GLU A 243 53.67 -42.03 76.54
N CYS A 244 53.19 -40.79 76.64
CA CYS A 244 53.17 -40.02 77.88
C CYS A 244 52.34 -40.69 78.98
N LYS A 245 51.20 -41.31 78.63
CA LYS A 245 50.41 -42.11 79.59
C LYS A 245 51.20 -43.34 80.08
N LYS A 246 51.88 -44.06 79.18
CA LYS A 246 52.74 -45.21 79.54
C LYS A 246 53.94 -44.81 80.40
N MET A 247 54.56 -43.66 80.10
CA MET A 247 55.67 -43.10 80.88
C MET A 247 55.19 -42.57 82.25
N GLY A 248 53.98 -42.02 82.34
CA GLY A 248 53.35 -41.61 83.60
C GLY A 248 52.99 -42.80 84.50
N GLU A 249 52.57 -43.93 83.92
CA GLU A 249 52.37 -45.19 84.65
C GLU A 249 53.69 -45.84 85.10
N GLN A 250 54.80 -45.61 84.39
CA GLN A 250 56.15 -46.06 84.80
C GLN A 250 56.84 -45.11 85.79
N ALA A 251 56.48 -43.83 85.84
CA ALA A 251 57.02 -42.85 86.78
C ALA A 251 56.34 -42.85 88.16
N ALA A 252 55.20 -43.54 88.31
CA ALA A 252 54.51 -43.69 89.60
C ALA A 252 55.22 -44.65 90.59
N THR A 253 56.33 -45.29 90.20
CA THR A 253 57.13 -46.20 91.05
C THR A 253 58.49 -45.67 91.51
N SER A 254 58.86 -44.41 91.29
CA SER A 254 60.07 -43.85 91.91
C SER A 254 59.98 -42.34 92.12
N GLY A 255 59.71 -41.93 93.36
CA GLY A 255 59.76 -40.53 93.76
C GLY A 255 61.18 -40.01 94.02
N GLY A 256 61.30 -38.68 94.07
CA GLY A 256 62.36 -38.02 94.87
C GLY A 256 63.01 -36.74 94.30
N LYS A 257 62.60 -35.59 94.86
CA LYS A 257 63.38 -34.38 95.25
C LYS A 257 64.26 -33.62 94.23
N GLY A 258 63.86 -32.37 93.94
CA GLY A 258 64.55 -31.16 94.45
C GLY A 258 65.36 -30.22 93.52
N LYS A 259 64.98 -28.92 93.57
CA LYS A 259 65.78 -27.65 93.55
C LYS A 259 66.18 -26.93 92.24
N ASP A 260 65.61 -25.72 92.10
CA ASP A 260 66.16 -24.34 91.92
C ASP A 260 67.12 -23.90 90.78
N ALA A 261 66.81 -22.68 90.30
CA ALA A 261 67.65 -21.62 89.66
C ALA A 261 67.99 -21.76 88.16
N GLU A 262 68.17 -20.74 87.30
CA GLU A 262 67.91 -19.28 87.24
C GLU A 262 68.43 -18.80 85.84
N SER A 263 67.88 -17.71 85.27
CA SER A 263 68.45 -16.83 84.20
C SER A 263 68.36 -17.34 82.73
N LYS A 264 68.27 -16.55 81.64
CA LYS A 264 68.39 -15.10 81.34
C LYS A 264 68.00 -14.84 79.85
N LYS A 265 67.38 -13.67 79.54
CA LYS A 265 67.52 -12.77 78.34
C LYS A 265 67.35 -13.36 76.92
N GLN A 266 66.67 -12.78 75.91
CA GLN A 266 66.57 -11.43 75.28
C GLN A 266 65.30 -11.47 74.37
N ALA A 267 64.41 -10.49 74.21
CA ALA A 267 64.47 -9.06 73.83
C ALA A 267 64.92 -8.75 72.38
N GLY A 268 63.98 -8.26 71.55
CA GLY A 268 64.17 -7.56 70.27
C GLY A 268 63.15 -8.00 69.20
N GLY A 269 62.34 -7.18 68.53
CA GLY A 269 62.22 -5.73 68.42
C GLY A 269 62.40 -5.24 66.97
N ALA A 270 61.34 -4.62 66.40
CA ALA A 270 61.34 -3.68 65.25
C ALA A 270 61.61 -4.29 63.85
N LYS A 271 61.22 -3.73 62.69
CA LYS A 271 60.59 -2.47 62.25
C LYS A 271 60.26 -2.61 60.73
N ALA A 272 59.24 -1.88 60.25
CA ALA A 272 59.12 -1.03 59.03
C ALA A 272 59.91 -1.39 57.74
N GLU A 273 59.46 -1.20 56.50
CA GLU A 273 58.88 -0.05 55.76
C GLU A 273 58.35 -0.61 54.41
N ALA A 274 57.15 -0.24 53.91
CA ALA A 274 56.84 0.90 53.03
C ALA A 274 57.59 0.94 51.67
N LYS A 275 56.80 0.95 50.58
CA LYS A 275 56.93 1.70 49.30
C LYS A 275 55.84 1.17 48.35
N ASP A 276 54.72 1.82 48.09
CA ASP A 276 54.46 3.19 47.59
C ASP A 276 54.68 3.36 46.07
N ALA A 277 53.78 4.15 45.47
CA ALA A 277 53.73 4.72 44.11
C ALA A 277 53.25 3.84 42.92
N ASN A 278 52.02 4.09 42.43
CA ASN A 278 51.72 5.07 41.36
C ASN A 278 50.19 5.08 41.10
N LYS A 279 49.43 6.19 41.25
CA LYS A 279 49.27 7.34 40.32
C LYS A 279 48.74 6.86 38.96
N SER A 280 47.64 7.31 38.37
CA SER A 280 46.91 8.60 38.32
C SER A 280 45.53 8.30 37.68
N LYS A 281 44.42 9.01 37.99
CA LYS A 281 43.92 10.22 37.27
C LYS A 281 43.76 9.96 35.75
N GLU A 282 42.72 10.37 35.03
CA GLU A 282 41.60 11.29 35.25
C GLU A 282 40.76 11.23 33.95
N GLU A 283 39.46 11.49 34.06
CA GLU A 283 38.66 12.34 33.16
C GLU A 283 38.65 12.21 31.62
N LYS A 284 37.40 12.23 31.14
CA LYS A 284 36.82 13.11 30.09
C LYS A 284 36.91 12.69 28.62
N LYS A 285 35.71 12.72 28.04
CA LYS A 285 35.31 13.21 26.69
C LYS A 285 35.88 12.39 25.52
N ASP A 286 35.09 12.01 24.52
CA ASP A 286 34.01 12.73 23.84
C ASP A 286 32.73 11.90 23.62
#